data_AF-A0AB34AM88-F1
#
_entry.id   AF-A0AB34AM88-F1
#
_cell.length_a   1.000
_cell.length_b   1.000
_cell.length_c   1.000
_cell.angle_alpha   90.00
_cell.angle_beta   90.00
_cell.angle_gamma   90.00
#
_symmetry.space_group_name_H-M   'P 1'
#
loop_
_entity.id
_entity.type
_entity.pdbx_description
1 polymer ?
#
loop_
_entity_poly.entity_id
_entity_poly.type
_entity_poly.pdbx_seq_one_letter_code
_entity_poly.pdbx_strand_id
1 'polypeptide(L)'
;MHARHFSSPFSGTTEDPITGTASGVMGAYFLKYIENKLDKPLSLIVEQGQEIGKDGKVMVKVTPDDKEWNVQIVGTAVYVQTFNVHLNT
;
A
#
# COMPACT_ATOMS: atom_id res chain seq x y z
N MET A 1 7.41 6.60 4.22
CA MET A 1 6.23 7.26 4.85
C MET A 1 5.60 6.26 5.80
N HIS A 2 5.04 6.74 6.91
CA HIS A 2 4.33 5.91 7.89
C HIS A 2 2.82 6.15 7.78
N ALA A 3 2.02 5.09 7.82
CA ALA A 3 0.60 5.15 7.47
C ALA A 3 -0.29 4.30 8.38
N ARG A 4 -1.57 4.70 8.43
CA ARG A 4 -2.69 3.92 8.96
C ARG A 4 -3.87 4.05 8.01
N HIS A 5 -4.64 2.98 7.82
CA HIS A 5 -5.83 3.00 6.97
C HIS A 5 -7.08 2.64 7.76
N PHE A 6 -7.84 3.66 8.15
CA PHE A 6 -9.16 3.50 8.75
C PHE A 6 -10.17 3.15 7.67
N SER A 7 -10.74 1.95 7.76
CA SER A 7 -11.64 1.46 6.73
C SER A 7 -12.99 2.18 6.79
N SER A 8 -13.73 2.12 5.68
CA SER A 8 -15.10 2.64 5.64
C SER A 8 -15.96 2.00 6.72
N PRO A 9 -16.88 2.74 7.37
CA PRO A 9 -17.84 2.17 8.32
C PRO A 9 -18.67 1.00 7.76
N PHE A 10 -18.73 0.85 6.43
CA PHE A 10 -19.47 -0.19 5.73
C PHE A 10 -18.60 -1.36 5.23
N SER A 11 -17.28 -1.40 5.52
CA SER A 11 -16.39 -2.48 5.04
C SER A 11 -16.38 -3.72 5.91
N GLY A 12 -16.92 -3.67 7.14
CA GLY A 12 -16.84 -4.75 8.12
C GLY A 12 -15.48 -4.86 8.83
N THR A 13 -14.57 -3.91 8.58
CA THR A 13 -13.26 -3.79 9.25
C THR A 13 -13.12 -2.37 9.82
N THR A 14 -12.37 -2.21 10.91
CA THR A 14 -12.07 -0.87 11.45
C THR A 14 -10.79 -0.28 10.85
N GLU A 15 -9.76 -1.12 10.68
CA GLU A 15 -8.45 -0.74 10.18
C GLU A 15 -7.88 -1.88 9.33
N ASP A 16 -7.33 -1.53 8.18
CA ASP A 16 -6.70 -2.48 7.26
C ASP A 16 -5.19 -2.57 7.58
N PRO A 17 -4.59 -3.77 7.72
CA PRO A 17 -3.20 -3.90 8.12
C PRO A 17 -2.20 -3.36 7.10
N ILE A 18 -2.46 -3.54 5.80
CA ILE A 18 -1.59 -3.05 4.74
C ILE A 18 -2.42 -2.76 3.49
N THR A 19 -2.49 -1.48 3.08
CA THR A 19 -3.36 -1.08 1.98
C THR A 19 -2.55 -0.60 0.78
N GLY A 20 -2.34 -1.50 -0.18
CA GLY A 20 -1.55 -1.23 -1.38
C GLY A 20 -2.07 -0.07 -2.22
N THR A 21 -3.40 0.03 -2.38
CA THR A 21 -4.04 1.13 -3.12
C THR A 21 -3.77 2.50 -2.48
N ALA A 22 -3.88 2.60 -1.16
CA ALA A 22 -3.56 3.83 -0.43
C ALA A 22 -2.07 4.16 -0.52
N SER A 23 -1.19 3.16 -0.38
CA SER A 23 0.26 3.33 -0.53
C SER A 23 0.63 3.90 -1.91
N GLY A 24 -0.01 3.41 -2.98
CA GLY A 24 0.17 3.96 -4.33
C GLY A 24 -0.19 5.44 -4.43
N VAL A 25 -1.35 5.83 -3.90
CA VAL A 25 -1.77 7.24 -3.85
C VAL A 25 -0.79 8.08 -3.02
N MET A 26 -0.29 7.56 -1.91
CA MET A 26 0.72 8.25 -1.09
C MET A 26 2.00 8.51 -1.86
N GLY A 27 2.46 7.59 -2.71
CA GLY A 27 3.63 7.81 -3.55
C GLY A 27 3.43 8.94 -4.55
N ALA A 28 2.28 8.95 -5.24
CA ALA A 28 1.92 10.04 -6.14
C ALA A 28 1.83 11.38 -5.39
N TYR A 29 1.18 11.40 -4.23
CA TYR A 29 1.07 12.57 -3.38
C TYR A 29 2.44 13.10 -2.96
N PHE A 30 3.34 12.21 -2.53
CA PHE A 30 4.70 12.56 -2.10
C PHE A 30 5.49 13.19 -3.24
N LEU A 31 5.46 12.60 -4.43
CA LEU A 31 6.12 13.17 -5.61
C LEU A 31 5.60 14.57 -5.93
N LYS A 32 4.27 14.75 -5.85
CA LYS A 32 3.62 16.01 -6.20
C LYS A 32 3.91 17.14 -5.23
N TYR A 33 3.68 16.87 -3.94
CA TYR A 33 3.52 17.93 -2.96
C TYR A 33 4.65 17.99 -1.95
N ILE A 34 5.45 16.93 -1.82
CA ILE A 34 6.55 16.88 -0.84
C ILE A 34 7.88 17.04 -1.56
N GLU A 35 8.18 16.21 -2.55
CA GLU A 35 9.40 16.34 -3.37
C GLU A 35 9.31 17.44 -4.42
N ASN A 36 8.10 17.72 -4.91
CA ASN A 36 7.84 18.69 -5.98
C ASN A 36 8.73 18.48 -7.22
N LYS A 37 9.00 17.22 -7.56
CA LYS A 37 9.86 16.79 -8.68
C LYS A 37 9.05 15.99 -9.68
N LEU A 38 8.06 16.63 -10.30
CA LEU A 38 7.02 15.99 -11.13
C LEU A 38 7.57 15.19 -12.32
N ASP A 39 8.79 15.49 -12.77
CA ASP A 39 9.42 14.91 -13.96
C ASP A 39 10.46 13.84 -13.63
N LYS A 40 10.65 13.48 -12.35
CA LYS A 40 11.62 12.45 -11.93
C LYS A 40 10.92 11.23 -11.35
N PRO A 41 11.39 10.01 -11.67
CA PRO A 41 10.87 8.82 -11.02
C PRO A 41 11.18 8.84 -9.53
N LEU A 42 10.25 8.30 -8.74
CA LEU A 42 10.34 8.17 -7.30
C LEU A 42 10.19 6.70 -6.91
N SER A 43 10.98 6.27 -5.94
CA SER A 43 10.79 5.00 -5.24
C SER A 43 10.83 5.27 -3.75
N LEU A 44 9.81 4.81 -3.04
CA LEU A 44 9.75 4.92 -1.58
C LEU A 44 9.16 3.64 -0.97
N ILE A 45 9.38 3.50 0.33
CA ILE A 45 8.67 2.51 1.15
C ILE A 45 7.59 3.23 1.96
N VAL A 46 6.37 2.70 1.90
CA VAL A 46 5.28 3.02 2.81
C VAL A 46 5.16 1.85 3.78
N GLU A 47 5.21 2.16 5.07
CA GLU A 47 5.00 1.19 6.14
C GLU A 47 3.63 1.46 6.78
N GLN A 48 2.93 0.39 7.16
CA GLN A 48 1.58 0.47 7.77
C GLN A 48 1.35 -0.72 8.69
N GLY A 49 0.49 -0.53 9.70
CA GLY A 49 -0.02 -1.59 10.55
C GLY A 49 0.78 -1.83 11.84
N GLN A 50 1.79 -1.01 12.13
CA GLN A 50 2.57 -1.08 13.37
C GLN A 50 1.66 -0.96 14.60
N GLU A 51 0.69 -0.05 14.58
CA GLU A 51 -0.23 0.20 15.70
C GLU A 51 -1.14 -0.98 16.02
N ILE A 52 -1.33 -1.90 15.07
CA ILE A 52 -2.14 -3.12 15.24
C ILE A 52 -1.29 -4.40 15.21
N GLY A 53 0.03 -4.29 15.34
CA GLY A 53 0.95 -5.43 15.40
C GLY A 53 1.07 -6.19 14.08
N LYS A 54 0.86 -5.51 12.94
CA LYS A 54 0.93 -6.05 11.58
C LYS A 54 1.89 -5.20 10.74
N ASP A 55 3.19 -5.26 11.03
CA ASP A 55 4.25 -4.45 10.39
C ASP A 55 4.43 -4.78 8.90
N GLY A 56 3.59 -4.18 8.05
CA GLY A 56 3.60 -4.34 6.60
C GLY A 56 4.39 -3.23 5.91
N LYS A 57 5.02 -3.57 4.79
CA LYS A 57 5.76 -2.62 3.95
C LYS A 57 5.41 -2.80 2.48
N VAL A 58 5.19 -1.69 1.79
CA VAL A 58 4.93 -1.63 0.35
C VAL A 58 5.98 -0.73 -0.29
N MET A 59 6.69 -1.24 -1.29
CA MET A 59 7.51 -0.42 -2.16
C MET A 59 6.61 0.21 -3.22
N VAL A 60 6.65 1.53 -3.32
CA VAL A 60 5.87 2.31 -4.28
C VAL A 60 6.83 2.96 -5.25
N LYS A 61 6.64 2.67 -6.54
CA LYS A 61 7.37 3.30 -7.64
C LYS A 61 6.42 4.18 -8.44
N VAL A 62 6.78 5.45 -8.59
CA VAL A 62 6.04 6.42 -9.40
C VAL A 62 6.95 6.86 -10.53
N THR A 63 6.51 6.67 -11.77
CA THR A 63 7.26 7.05 -12.97
C THR A 63 6.42 8.04 -13.78
N PRO A 64 6.93 9.26 -14.05
CA PRO A 64 6.25 10.19 -14.93
C PRO A 64 6.11 9.63 -16.36
N ASP A 65 4.94 9.79 -16.97
CA ASP A 65 4.62 9.30 -18.31
C ASP A 65 3.73 10.31 -19.04
N ASP A 66 4.31 11.10 -19.94
CA ASP A 66 3.71 12.19 -20.73
C ASP A 66 2.69 13.10 -20.01
N LYS A 67 1.48 12.60 -19.80
CA LYS A 67 0.33 13.32 -19.21
C LYS A 67 -0.11 12.81 -17.84
N GLU A 68 0.40 11.66 -17.40
CA GLU A 68 0.00 10.98 -16.18
C GLU A 68 1.20 10.37 -15.45
N TRP A 69 0.96 9.75 -14.30
CA TRP A 69 1.97 9.03 -13.54
C TRP A 69 1.66 7.55 -13.50
N ASN A 70 2.62 6.74 -13.92
CA ASN A 70 2.55 5.30 -13.76
C ASN A 70 2.92 4.94 -12.31
N VAL A 71 1.97 4.36 -11.58
CA VAL A 71 2.17 3.94 -10.17
C VAL A 71 2.19 2.43 -10.10
N GLN A 72 3.29 1.89 -9.56
CA GLN A 72 3.47 0.46 -9.32
C GLN A 72 3.72 0.23 -7.83
N ILE A 73 3.13 -0.84 -7.30
CA ILE A 73 3.37 -1.28 -5.93
C ILE A 73 3.96 -2.69 -5.93
N VAL A 74 4.90 -2.94 -5.03
CA VAL A 74 5.55 -4.23 -4.86
C VAL A 74 5.58 -4.58 -3.38
N GLY A 75 5.28 -5.83 -3.08
CA GLY A 75 5.38 -6.41 -1.75
C GLY A 75 5.86 -7.86 -1.84
N THR A 76 6.43 -8.35 -0.76
CA THR A 76 6.71 -9.78 -0.58
C THR A 76 5.66 -10.39 0.35
N ALA A 77 5.55 -11.71 0.32
CA ALA A 77 4.66 -12.46 1.21
C ALA A 77 5.43 -13.62 1.85
N VAL A 78 4.94 -14.05 3.02
CA VAL A 78 5.48 -15.21 3.74
C VAL A 78 4.37 -16.25 3.85
N TYR A 79 4.69 -17.49 3.46
CA TYR A 79 3.78 -18.61 3.63
C TYR A 79 3.51 -18.86 5.11
N VAL A 80 2.22 -18.98 5.49
CA VAL A 80 1.81 -19.28 6.87
C VAL A 80 1.51 -20.76 7.01
N GLN A 81 0.49 -21.25 6.31
CA GLN A 81 0.06 -22.64 6.37
C GLN A 81 -0.85 -23.00 5.21
N THR A 82 -1.04 -24.31 5.02
CA THR A 82 -2.04 -24.92 4.13
C THR A 82 -2.91 -25.83 4.99
N PHE A 83 -4.22 -25.82 4.78
CA PHE A 83 -5.15 -26.71 5.46
C PHE A 83 -6.31 -27.10 4.53
N ASN A 84 -6.94 -28.25 4.80
CA ASN A 84 -8.08 -28.74 4.04
C ASN A 84 -9.39 -28.20 4.64
N VAL A 85 -10.31 -27.77 3.79
CA VAL A 85 -11.67 -27.36 4.18
C VAL A 85 -12.65 -28.41 3.68
N HIS A 86 -13.29 -29.13 4.60
CA HIS A 86 -14.37 -30.07 4.27
C HIS A 86 -15.71 -29.32 4.27
N LEU A 87 -16.41 -29.37 3.15
CA LEU A 87 -17.77 -28.82 3.04
C LEU A 87 -18.77 -29.94 3.31
N ASN A 88 -19.61 -29.76 4.32
CA ASN A 88 -20.77 -30.63 4.55
C ASN A 88 -21.90 -30.14 3.64
N THR A 89 -21.90 -30.60 2.39
CA THR A 89 -23.06 -30.53 1.50
C THR A 89 -23.94 -31.76 1.66
#